data_AF-A0A3D0DEE2-F1
#
_entry.id   AF-A0A3D0DEE2-F1
#
_cell.length_a   1.000
_cell.length_b   1.000
_cell.length_c   1.000
_cell.angle_alpha   90.00
_cell.angle_beta   90.00
_cell.angle_gamma   90.00
#
_symmetry.space_group_name_H-M   'P 1'
#
loop_
_entity.id
_entity.type
_entity.pdbx_description
1 polymer ?
#
loop_
_entity_poly.entity_id
_entity_poly.type
_entity_poly.pdbx_seq_one_letter_code
_entity_poly.pdbx_strand_id
1 'polypeptide(L)'
;MNRAKQLLFALVVILSGTVYFVTLCPTVEMIDSGELAMAAKNLGVAHPTGYPLYTLLGRIFAILPIGSLIFRVNLLSLLFTAFASGFLYLLISEIITERSSTFLEEGISAAAALFVAFSPVWWDQGTTNEVYSLNLLLISISIWSLIRFTKQESIRWLILSLYMLGLSMANHLSAVYLIPGFLYLIIITLRREKTNRSSIIYAAAGFVFPASLYAILPIRASFKPFLNWGGVSDPYFFYKHITGWQYRVWMFSKPWEIFDKFGAKISPAWKLFIGQFGWIGFILIIAGIVISVRQSRKVLIFGALIGIINLIYVLNYDIVDIESYYLPMFLVSAIFLAMGIVCLAGLAADSTSKIKANAIIPGVICVSMILPIYNLLTNFHEQNKSGKTAARQGVYDYGASMETGGLALVENWDFYSPWLYLRFAENYRPDLVLIDKELMRRPWYIDFIKRNFNDVYERSKPEFEEFRGYVELFERDKSYDAVAIDKAYYDMLHAVINNESKLRPVYTNALDDSKFLAGFNPIPCGILFRFSTANTFMESPRIAFDSAYWIKQSDYEPRRLAYLLSTYYRAFQSRSKYCEYYGKQDEAAYYKTVGEQAFSIAKRWPKP
;
A
#
# COMPACT_ATOMS: atom_id res chain seq x y z
N MET A 1 22.30 24.72 -7.49
CA MET A 1 21.81 24.96 -6.10
C MET A 1 22.93 25.62 -5.32
N ASN A 2 22.62 26.54 -4.41
CA ASN A 2 23.63 27.03 -3.48
C ASN A 2 23.95 25.95 -2.41
N ARG A 3 25.06 26.13 -1.69
CA ARG A 3 25.53 25.16 -0.68
C ARG A 3 24.51 24.96 0.45
N ALA A 4 23.80 26.02 0.86
CA ALA A 4 22.76 25.94 1.89
C ALA A 4 21.62 25.00 1.49
N LYS A 5 21.11 25.10 0.25
CA LYS A 5 20.06 24.21 -0.26
C LYS A 5 20.50 22.75 -0.29
N GLN A 6 21.76 22.48 -0.63
CA GLN A 6 22.31 21.11 -0.62
C GLN A 6 22.39 20.54 0.80
N LEU A 7 22.83 21.35 1.77
CA LEU A 7 22.92 20.94 3.17
C LEU A 7 21.54 20.69 3.78
N LEU A 8 20.55 21.56 3.51
CA LEU A 8 19.18 21.38 4.01
C LEU A 8 18.47 20.20 3.35
N PHE A 9 18.68 19.97 2.06
CA PHE A 9 18.21 18.75 1.40
C PHE A 9 18.75 17.51 2.10
N ALA A 10 20.07 17.44 2.30
CA ALA A 10 20.71 16.32 2.99
C ALA A 10 20.19 16.16 4.43
N LEU A 11 20.01 17.27 5.15
CA LEU A 11 19.47 17.26 6.51
C LEU A 11 18.04 16.70 6.55
N VAL A 12 17.15 17.13 5.66
CA VAL A 12 15.76 16.63 5.59
C VAL A 12 15.75 15.12 5.30
N VAL A 13 16.57 14.67 4.33
CA VAL A 13 16.69 13.25 3.98
C VAL A 13 17.24 12.43 5.15
N ILE A 14 18.29 12.91 5.84
CA ILE A 14 18.93 12.20 6.95
C ILE A 14 17.98 12.14 8.16
N LEU A 15 17.33 13.25 8.53
CA LEU A 15 16.43 13.28 9.68
C LEU A 15 15.21 12.39 9.47
N SER A 16 14.53 12.53 8.31
CA SER A 16 13.39 11.68 7.98
C SER A 16 13.80 10.20 7.85
N GLY A 17 14.89 9.93 7.13
CA GLY A 17 15.43 8.56 6.98
C GLY A 17 15.83 7.93 8.31
N THR A 18 16.39 8.69 9.25
CA THR A 18 16.73 8.18 10.60
C THR A 18 15.47 7.79 11.36
N VAL A 19 14.45 8.65 11.33
CA VAL A 19 13.16 8.39 11.99
C VAL A 19 12.50 7.15 11.38
N TYR A 20 12.46 7.03 10.05
CA TYR A 20 11.93 5.85 9.37
C TYR A 20 12.73 4.59 9.67
N PHE A 21 14.05 4.70 9.83
CA PHE A 21 14.92 3.57 10.15
C PHE A 21 14.65 3.01 11.55
N VAL A 22 14.57 3.89 12.56
CA VAL A 22 14.31 3.45 13.95
C VAL A 22 12.89 2.91 14.14
N THR A 23 11.99 3.20 13.20
CA THR A 23 10.60 2.74 13.20
C THR A 23 10.30 1.70 12.13
N LEU A 24 11.32 1.20 11.43
CA LEU A 24 11.18 0.27 10.32
C LEU A 24 10.56 -1.06 10.77
N CYS A 25 9.63 -1.62 10.00
CA CYS A 25 9.08 -2.93 10.26
C CYS A 25 10.18 -4.01 10.15
N PRO A 26 10.37 -4.87 11.16
CA PRO A 26 11.48 -5.83 11.18
C PRO A 26 11.22 -7.09 10.33
N THR A 27 9.99 -7.28 9.85
CA THR A 27 9.54 -8.51 9.18
C THR A 27 8.50 -8.19 8.10
N VAL A 28 8.01 -9.23 7.43
CA VAL A 28 6.89 -9.11 6.49
C VAL A 28 5.64 -8.61 7.19
N GLU A 29 4.96 -7.64 6.60
CA GLU A 29 3.72 -7.05 7.10
C GLU A 29 2.50 -7.71 6.43
N MET A 30 1.28 -7.34 6.83
CA MET A 30 0.02 -7.77 6.19
C MET A 30 -0.08 -7.23 4.74
N ILE A 31 -1.22 -7.46 4.08
CA ILE A 31 -1.49 -6.96 2.72
C ILE A 31 -0.45 -7.49 1.71
N ASP A 32 0.14 -6.62 0.90
CA ASP A 32 0.94 -6.97 -0.27
C ASP A 32 2.43 -7.14 0.07
N SER A 33 2.83 -6.93 1.33
CA SER A 33 4.23 -6.93 1.74
C SER A 33 4.99 -8.21 1.32
N GLY A 34 4.41 -9.40 1.57
CA GLY A 34 5.04 -10.66 1.20
C GLY A 34 5.03 -10.93 -0.31
N GLU A 35 3.95 -10.56 -0.98
CA GLU A 35 3.80 -10.65 -2.44
C GLU A 35 4.79 -9.75 -3.18
N LEU A 36 4.88 -8.47 -2.81
CA LEU A 36 5.83 -7.50 -3.37
C LEU A 36 7.29 -7.90 -3.11
N ALA A 37 7.61 -8.43 -1.93
CA ALA A 37 8.95 -8.94 -1.63
C ALA A 37 9.31 -10.13 -2.55
N MET A 38 8.35 -11.02 -2.79
CA MET A 38 8.54 -12.16 -3.69
C MET A 38 8.57 -11.76 -5.17
N ALA A 39 7.82 -10.74 -5.58
CA ALA A 39 7.91 -10.17 -6.92
C ALA A 39 9.30 -9.55 -7.16
N ALA A 40 9.78 -8.73 -6.22
CA ALA A 40 11.14 -8.16 -6.25
C ALA A 40 12.23 -9.25 -6.29
N LYS A 41 12.12 -10.29 -5.45
CA LYS A 41 13.08 -11.41 -5.45
C LYS A 41 13.16 -12.10 -6.81
N ASN A 42 12.04 -12.33 -7.47
CA ASN A 42 11.97 -13.20 -8.66
C ASN A 42 11.84 -12.46 -9.99
N LEU A 43 11.86 -11.13 -9.98
CA LEU A 43 11.47 -10.31 -11.13
C LEU A 43 10.12 -10.77 -11.70
N GLY A 44 9.15 -10.94 -10.78
CA GLY A 44 7.80 -11.40 -11.05
C GLY A 44 6.87 -10.29 -11.53
N VAL A 45 5.63 -10.67 -11.82
CA VAL A 45 4.53 -9.74 -12.08
C VAL A 45 3.64 -9.74 -10.84
N ALA A 46 3.62 -8.61 -10.15
CA ALA A 46 2.77 -8.38 -8.98
C ALA A 46 1.31 -8.15 -9.39
N HIS A 47 0.43 -8.01 -8.40
CA HIS A 47 -0.97 -7.62 -8.60
C HIS A 47 -1.08 -6.33 -9.44
N PRO A 48 -2.20 -6.11 -10.17
CA PRO A 48 -2.29 -5.00 -11.09
C PRO A 48 -2.07 -3.65 -10.38
N THR A 49 -1.28 -2.74 -10.93
CA THR A 49 -0.82 -2.71 -12.35
C THR A 49 0.54 -3.36 -12.64
N GLY A 50 1.09 -4.12 -11.69
CA GLY A 50 2.28 -4.96 -11.88
C GLY A 50 3.62 -4.31 -11.56
N TYR A 51 3.64 -3.00 -11.31
CA TYR A 51 4.76 -2.23 -10.73
C TYR A 51 6.16 -2.58 -11.31
N PRO A 52 6.37 -2.54 -12.65
CA PRO A 52 7.62 -3.02 -13.27
C PRO A 52 8.85 -2.26 -12.76
N LEU A 53 8.77 -0.94 -12.59
CA LEU A 53 9.89 -0.15 -12.06
C LEU A 53 10.24 -0.52 -10.61
N TYR A 54 9.22 -0.64 -9.75
CA TYR A 54 9.40 -1.06 -8.36
C TYR A 54 10.06 -2.44 -8.28
N THR A 55 9.59 -3.39 -9.09
CA THR A 55 10.12 -4.77 -9.12
C THR A 55 11.59 -4.81 -9.55
N LEU A 56 11.99 -4.02 -10.55
CA LEU A 56 13.38 -3.94 -11.00
C LEU A 56 14.31 -3.36 -9.92
N LEU A 57 13.91 -2.25 -9.29
CA LEU A 57 14.68 -1.63 -8.21
C LEU A 57 14.70 -2.54 -6.96
N GLY A 58 13.58 -3.19 -6.66
CA GLY A 58 13.44 -4.19 -5.62
C GLY A 58 14.39 -5.37 -5.83
N ARG A 59 14.58 -5.84 -7.07
CA ARG A 59 15.54 -6.91 -7.37
C ARG A 59 16.99 -6.48 -7.07
N ILE A 60 17.35 -5.24 -7.33
CA ILE A 60 18.69 -4.71 -7.00
C ILE A 60 18.91 -4.73 -5.49
N PHE A 61 17.90 -4.34 -4.70
CA PHE A 61 17.99 -4.39 -3.24
C PHE A 61 17.96 -5.82 -2.69
N ALA A 62 17.17 -6.70 -3.31
CA ALA A 62 17.05 -8.10 -2.92
C ALA A 62 18.39 -8.86 -2.97
N ILE A 63 19.33 -8.47 -3.85
CA ILE A 63 20.65 -9.12 -3.98
C ILE A 63 21.72 -8.55 -3.04
N LEU A 64 21.47 -7.45 -2.33
CA LEU A 64 22.44 -6.86 -1.40
C LEU A 64 22.75 -7.84 -0.25
N PRO A 65 24.01 -8.03 0.17
CA PRO A 65 24.38 -9.02 1.17
C PRO A 65 24.17 -8.52 2.62
N ILE A 66 23.01 -7.92 2.92
CA ILE A 66 22.69 -7.35 4.25
C ILE A 66 21.30 -7.77 4.73
N GLY A 67 21.18 -8.23 5.98
CA GLY A 67 19.89 -8.59 6.58
C GLY A 67 19.07 -9.63 5.80
N SER A 68 17.80 -9.77 6.16
CA SER A 68 16.82 -10.60 5.44
C SER A 68 16.37 -9.92 4.14
N LEU A 69 15.73 -10.69 3.24
CA LEU A 69 15.14 -10.12 2.02
C LEU A 69 14.12 -9.02 2.36
N ILE A 70 13.24 -9.25 3.33
CA ILE A 70 12.23 -8.26 3.71
C ILE A 70 12.87 -6.97 4.25
N PHE A 71 13.94 -7.07 5.05
CA PHE A 71 14.68 -5.90 5.52
C PHE A 71 15.22 -5.06 4.36
N ARG A 72 15.75 -5.70 3.31
CA ARG A 72 16.30 -4.99 2.13
C ARG A 72 15.22 -4.23 1.37
N VAL A 73 14.04 -4.82 1.19
CA VAL A 73 12.94 -4.15 0.47
C VAL A 73 12.21 -3.10 1.34
N ASN A 74 12.17 -3.28 2.67
CA ASN A 74 11.73 -2.23 3.60
C ASN A 74 12.71 -1.03 3.56
N LEU A 75 14.01 -1.30 3.54
CA LEU A 75 15.05 -0.28 3.38
C LEU A 75 14.93 0.49 2.05
N LEU A 76 14.52 -0.19 0.98
CA LEU A 76 14.26 0.45 -0.30
C LEU A 76 13.14 1.50 -0.19
N SER A 77 12.00 1.13 0.40
CA SER A 77 10.87 2.05 0.61
C SER A 77 11.24 3.20 1.56
N LEU A 78 12.02 2.93 2.62
CA LEU A 78 12.60 3.95 3.49
C LEU A 78 13.38 5.00 2.69
N LEU A 79 14.30 4.55 1.83
CA LEU A 79 15.14 5.44 1.03
C LEU A 79 14.28 6.29 0.09
N PHE A 80 13.33 5.68 -0.61
CA PHE A 80 12.43 6.43 -1.50
C PHE A 80 11.66 7.50 -0.75
N THR A 81 11.07 7.18 0.39
CA THR A 81 10.27 8.12 1.20
C THR A 81 11.15 9.23 1.79
N ALA A 82 12.36 8.92 2.26
CA ALA A 82 13.31 9.93 2.76
C ALA A 82 13.76 10.90 1.66
N PHE A 83 14.09 10.40 0.47
CA PHE A 83 14.41 11.24 -0.69
C PHE A 83 13.20 12.04 -1.16
N ALA A 84 11.98 11.49 -1.08
CA ALA A 84 10.76 12.22 -1.40
C ALA A 84 10.59 13.43 -0.48
N SER A 85 10.84 13.28 0.82
CA SER A 85 10.86 14.39 1.79
C SER A 85 11.88 15.47 1.42
N GLY A 86 13.08 15.08 0.97
CA GLY A 86 14.07 16.01 0.45
C GLY A 86 13.61 16.77 -0.81
N PHE A 87 12.97 16.07 -1.75
CA PHE A 87 12.41 16.71 -2.95
C PHE A 87 11.18 17.58 -2.65
N LEU A 88 10.39 17.23 -1.63
CA LEU A 88 9.33 18.09 -1.13
C LEU A 88 9.91 19.41 -0.59
N TYR A 89 11.02 19.34 0.16
CA TYR A 89 11.76 20.54 0.56
C TYR A 89 12.18 21.38 -0.65
N LEU A 90 12.80 20.77 -1.67
CA LEU A 90 13.22 21.50 -2.87
C LEU A 90 12.04 22.10 -3.63
N LEU A 91 10.90 21.41 -3.70
CA LEU A 91 9.66 21.89 -4.29
C LEU A 91 9.14 23.13 -3.55
N ILE A 92 9.02 23.04 -2.23
CA ILE A 92 8.54 24.14 -1.38
C ILE A 92 9.47 25.35 -1.49
N SER A 93 10.78 25.12 -1.36
CA SER A 93 11.81 26.16 -1.53
C SER A 93 11.71 26.81 -2.90
N GLU A 94 11.53 26.03 -3.96
CA GLU A 94 11.39 26.57 -5.30
C GLU A 94 10.09 27.36 -5.47
N ILE A 95 8.99 27.04 -4.79
CA ILE A 95 7.75 27.83 -4.90
C ILE A 95 7.87 29.15 -4.12
N ILE A 96 8.39 29.09 -2.90
CA ILE A 96 8.47 30.26 -2.00
C ILE A 96 9.49 31.29 -2.48
N THR A 97 10.60 30.85 -3.10
CA THR A 97 11.73 31.75 -3.39
C THR A 97 11.67 32.30 -4.82
N GLU A 98 11.22 33.54 -5.01
CA GLU A 98 11.09 34.14 -6.36
C GLU A 98 12.42 34.60 -6.98
N ARG A 99 13.33 35.23 -6.20
CA ARG A 99 14.60 35.79 -6.72
C ARG A 99 15.84 35.26 -5.98
N SER A 100 15.89 35.43 -4.66
CA SER A 100 17.00 34.96 -3.83
C SER A 100 16.45 34.46 -2.51
N SER A 101 16.71 33.19 -2.21
CA SER A 101 16.28 32.56 -0.97
C SER A 101 17.03 33.14 0.22
N THR A 102 16.32 33.68 1.21
CA THR A 102 16.91 33.94 2.52
C THR A 102 17.13 32.62 3.26
N PHE A 103 18.08 32.59 4.20
CA PHE A 103 18.26 31.40 5.06
C PHE A 103 16.98 31.05 5.82
N LEU A 104 16.17 32.05 6.16
CA LEU A 104 14.87 31.91 6.80
C LEU A 104 13.88 31.13 5.93
N GLU A 105 13.69 31.52 4.67
CA GLU A 105 12.76 30.83 3.74
C GLU A 105 13.17 29.39 3.50
N GLU A 106 14.47 29.13 3.41
CA GLU A 106 14.99 27.77 3.29
C GLU A 106 14.75 26.94 4.56
N GLY A 107 14.92 27.54 5.73
CA GLY A 107 14.57 26.93 7.01
C GLY A 107 13.09 26.60 7.13
N ILE A 108 12.21 27.53 6.75
CA ILE A 108 10.75 27.30 6.72
C ILE A 108 10.40 26.18 5.74
N SER A 109 11.03 26.17 4.56
CA SER A 109 10.80 25.12 3.55
C SER A 109 11.20 23.74 4.06
N ALA A 110 12.36 23.64 4.74
CA ALA A 110 12.83 22.40 5.33
C ALA A 110 11.93 21.93 6.48
N ALA A 111 11.48 22.87 7.33
CA ALA A 111 10.60 22.57 8.44
C ALA A 111 9.19 22.12 7.98
N ALA A 112 8.64 22.76 6.95
CA ALA A 112 7.37 22.34 6.33
C ALA A 112 7.48 20.95 5.69
N ALA A 113 8.60 20.65 5.01
CA ALA A 113 8.84 19.32 4.45
C ALA A 113 8.95 18.26 5.55
N LEU A 114 9.67 18.52 6.64
CA LEU A 114 9.76 17.61 7.79
C LEU A 114 8.42 17.44 8.51
N PHE A 115 7.62 18.50 8.61
CA PHE A 115 6.28 18.44 9.20
C PHE A 115 5.41 17.41 8.47
N VAL A 116 5.44 17.43 7.14
CA VAL A 116 4.72 16.47 6.30
C VAL A 116 5.42 15.10 6.29
N ALA A 117 6.75 15.05 6.30
CA ALA A 117 7.49 13.79 6.39
C ALA A 117 7.16 12.99 7.67
N PHE A 118 6.81 13.68 8.75
CA PHE A 118 6.38 13.09 10.02
C PHE A 118 4.86 13.00 10.17
N SER A 119 4.08 13.22 9.10
CA SER A 119 2.65 12.93 9.09
C SER A 119 2.41 11.43 8.91
N PRO A 120 1.33 10.86 9.48
CA PRO A 120 1.13 9.40 9.53
C PRO A 120 1.24 8.70 8.17
N VAL A 121 0.53 9.15 7.14
CA VAL A 121 0.49 8.43 5.84
C VAL A 121 1.81 8.56 5.08
N TRP A 122 2.51 9.70 5.20
CA TRP A 122 3.81 9.89 4.56
C TRP A 122 4.86 9.02 5.24
N TRP A 123 4.86 8.98 6.58
CA TRP A 123 5.76 8.14 7.37
C TRP A 123 5.56 6.66 7.07
N ASP A 124 4.32 6.19 7.02
CA ASP A 124 3.97 4.78 6.78
C ASP A 124 4.64 4.20 5.52
N GLN A 125 4.80 5.02 4.47
CA GLN A 125 5.48 4.61 3.22
C GLN A 125 6.98 4.34 3.39
N GLY A 126 7.58 4.85 4.46
CA GLY A 126 8.99 4.66 4.78
C GLY A 126 9.29 3.49 5.72
N THR A 127 8.26 2.88 6.33
CA THR A 127 8.45 1.85 7.38
C THR A 127 8.12 0.43 6.92
N THR A 128 7.57 0.27 5.71
CA THR A 128 7.23 -1.03 5.12
C THR A 128 7.39 -1.02 3.60
N ASN A 129 7.53 -2.19 2.99
CA ASN A 129 7.75 -2.32 1.56
C ASN A 129 6.46 -2.09 0.75
N GLU A 130 6.23 -0.84 0.38
CA GLU A 130 5.09 -0.46 -0.46
C GLU A 130 5.47 0.24 -1.75
N VAL A 131 4.63 0.09 -2.78
CA VAL A 131 4.82 0.68 -4.12
C VAL A 131 4.62 2.20 -4.12
N TYR A 132 3.86 2.70 -3.15
CA TYR A 132 3.56 4.13 -3.01
C TYR A 132 4.79 4.94 -2.58
N SER A 133 5.77 4.33 -1.90
CA SER A 133 7.04 4.98 -1.52
C SER A 133 7.82 5.49 -2.74
N LEU A 134 7.97 4.64 -3.75
CA LEU A 134 8.61 4.99 -5.02
C LEU A 134 7.75 6.00 -5.79
N ASN A 135 6.43 5.81 -5.80
CA ASN A 135 5.53 6.74 -6.46
C ASN A 135 5.67 8.15 -5.88
N LEU A 136 5.72 8.25 -4.54
CA LEU A 136 5.86 9.50 -3.80
C LEU A 136 7.15 10.25 -4.16
N LEU A 137 8.27 9.52 -4.29
CA LEU A 137 9.53 10.10 -4.79
C LEU A 137 9.39 10.62 -6.22
N LEU A 138 8.85 9.81 -7.12
CA LEU A 138 8.73 10.15 -8.54
C LEU A 138 7.83 11.36 -8.77
N ILE A 139 6.67 11.43 -8.10
CA ILE A 139 5.78 12.59 -8.19
C ILE A 139 6.44 13.83 -7.58
N SER A 140 7.21 13.70 -6.49
CA SER A 140 7.92 14.83 -5.87
C SER A 140 8.98 15.42 -6.81
N ILE A 141 9.79 14.57 -7.45
CA ILE A 141 10.78 15.02 -8.45
C ILE A 141 10.07 15.61 -9.67
N SER A 142 8.99 14.98 -10.13
CA SER A 142 8.23 15.40 -11.31
C SER A 142 7.62 16.79 -11.14
N ILE A 143 6.98 17.05 -9.98
CA ILE A 143 6.40 18.37 -9.67
C ILE A 143 7.50 19.41 -9.44
N TRP A 144 8.56 19.08 -8.69
CA TRP A 144 9.70 19.99 -8.49
C TRP A 144 10.31 20.45 -9.81
N SER A 145 10.59 19.51 -10.71
CA SER A 145 11.15 19.83 -12.04
C SER A 145 10.15 20.57 -12.93
N LEU A 146 8.84 20.33 -12.80
CA LEU A 146 7.82 21.13 -13.48
C LEU A 146 7.86 22.59 -13.04
N ILE A 147 7.94 22.84 -11.72
CA ILE A 147 8.05 24.21 -11.21
C ILE A 147 9.34 24.88 -11.71
N ARG A 148 10.47 24.15 -11.75
CA ARG A 148 11.72 24.63 -12.34
C ARG A 148 11.57 24.99 -13.81
N PHE A 149 10.81 24.22 -14.57
CA PHE A 149 10.46 24.56 -15.95
C PHE A 149 9.68 25.88 -16.01
N THR A 150 8.67 26.07 -15.15
CA THR A 150 7.89 27.32 -15.15
C THR A 150 8.69 28.58 -14.78
N LYS A 151 9.79 28.43 -14.03
CA LYS A 151 10.65 29.54 -13.60
C LYS A 151 11.80 29.82 -14.53
N GLN A 152 12.40 28.78 -15.09
CA GLN A 152 13.58 28.91 -15.97
C GLN A 152 13.21 28.89 -17.46
N GLU A 153 11.96 28.58 -17.80
CA GLU A 153 11.45 28.44 -19.17
C GLU A 153 12.39 27.59 -20.03
N SER A 154 12.87 26.48 -19.45
CA SER A 154 13.92 25.66 -20.03
C SER A 154 13.42 24.24 -20.24
N ILE A 155 13.35 23.81 -21.50
CA ILE A 155 12.78 22.52 -21.91
C ILE A 155 13.39 21.31 -21.19
N ARG A 156 14.66 21.35 -20.79
CA ARG A 156 15.31 20.26 -20.04
C ARG A 156 14.56 19.87 -18.76
N TRP A 157 13.96 20.86 -18.08
CA TRP A 157 13.19 20.63 -16.86
C TRP A 157 11.81 20.05 -17.16
N LEU A 158 11.21 20.42 -18.29
CA LEU A 158 9.98 19.80 -18.76
C LEU A 158 10.23 18.34 -19.14
N ILE A 159 11.33 18.05 -19.86
CA ILE A 159 11.73 16.69 -20.20
C ILE A 159 11.94 15.87 -18.92
N LEU A 160 12.68 16.38 -17.94
CA LEU A 160 12.87 15.71 -16.65
C LEU A 160 11.54 15.47 -15.93
N SER A 161 10.65 16.47 -15.90
CA SER A 161 9.34 16.37 -15.26
C SER A 161 8.48 15.29 -15.88
N LEU A 162 8.36 15.29 -17.20
CA LEU A 162 7.60 14.30 -17.96
C LEU A 162 8.25 12.91 -17.90
N TYR A 163 9.57 12.84 -17.83
CA TYR A 163 10.28 11.59 -17.61
C TYR A 163 9.97 10.96 -16.26
N MET A 164 10.01 11.76 -15.20
CA MET A 164 9.65 11.29 -13.86
C MET A 164 8.15 10.95 -13.76
N LEU A 165 7.28 11.70 -14.46
CA LEU A 165 5.86 11.37 -14.54
C LEU A 165 5.62 10.04 -15.28
N GLY A 166 6.34 9.78 -16.37
CA GLY A 166 6.26 8.52 -17.11
C GLY A 166 6.77 7.33 -16.29
N LEU A 167 7.87 7.51 -15.53
CA LEU A 167 8.33 6.51 -14.56
C LEU A 167 7.30 6.29 -13.46
N SER A 168 6.66 7.36 -12.97
CA SER A 168 5.61 7.28 -11.94
C SER A 168 4.42 6.48 -12.44
N MET A 169 3.99 6.70 -13.69
CA MET A 169 2.94 5.91 -14.33
C MET A 169 3.34 4.44 -14.50
N ALA A 170 4.61 4.15 -14.82
CA ALA A 170 5.17 2.79 -14.86
C ALA A 170 5.42 2.17 -13.47
N ASN A 171 5.20 2.95 -12.41
CA ASN A 171 5.15 2.47 -11.05
C ASN A 171 3.70 2.28 -10.63
N HIS A 172 2.93 3.36 -10.44
CA HIS A 172 1.56 3.30 -9.91
C HIS A 172 0.63 4.29 -10.63
N LEU A 173 -0.61 3.86 -10.94
CA LEU A 173 -1.59 4.65 -11.71
C LEU A 173 -2.02 5.96 -11.06
N SER A 174 -1.88 6.10 -9.74
CA SER A 174 -2.24 7.33 -9.00
C SER A 174 -1.52 8.60 -9.50
N ALA A 175 -0.42 8.47 -10.25
CA ALA A 175 0.20 9.58 -10.94
C ALA A 175 -0.74 10.29 -11.96
N VAL A 176 -1.81 9.63 -12.40
CA VAL A 176 -2.83 10.19 -13.30
C VAL A 176 -3.49 11.46 -12.73
N TYR A 177 -3.59 11.59 -11.40
CA TYR A 177 -4.21 12.75 -10.75
C TYR A 177 -3.43 14.05 -11.00
N LEU A 178 -2.14 13.92 -11.36
CA LEU A 178 -1.28 15.06 -11.66
C LEU A 178 -1.55 15.67 -13.03
N ILE A 179 -2.08 14.88 -13.97
CA ILE A 179 -2.14 15.24 -15.40
C ILE A 179 -2.84 16.59 -15.61
N PRO A 180 -4.01 16.89 -15.02
CA PRO A 180 -4.68 18.15 -15.31
C PRO A 180 -3.92 19.38 -14.77
N GLY A 181 -3.29 19.26 -13.60
CA GLY A 181 -2.38 20.29 -13.09
C GLY A 181 -1.15 20.50 -13.98
N PHE A 182 -0.55 19.40 -14.45
CA PHE A 182 0.61 19.42 -15.35
C PHE A 182 0.26 20.11 -16.66
N LEU A 183 -0.82 19.70 -17.32
CA LEU A 183 -1.29 20.30 -18.56
C LEU A 183 -1.53 21.79 -18.39
N TYR A 184 -2.16 22.21 -17.29
CA TYR A 184 -2.36 23.63 -16.99
C TYR A 184 -1.03 24.40 -16.96
N LEU A 185 -0.05 23.97 -16.15
CA LEU A 185 1.25 24.67 -16.04
C LEU A 185 2.06 24.62 -17.34
N ILE A 186 2.03 23.51 -18.07
CA ILE A 186 2.72 23.37 -19.36
C ILE A 186 2.13 24.34 -20.37
N ILE A 187 0.80 24.35 -20.56
CA ILE A 187 0.13 25.18 -21.55
C ILE A 187 0.38 26.68 -21.29
N ILE A 188 0.23 27.14 -20.04
CA ILE A 188 0.43 28.57 -19.75
C ILE A 188 1.88 29.02 -19.88
N THR A 189 2.84 28.12 -19.67
CA THR A 189 4.27 28.42 -19.77
C THR A 189 4.68 28.42 -21.25
N LEU A 190 4.32 27.39 -22.01
CA LEU A 190 4.62 27.32 -23.45
C LEU A 190 3.91 28.40 -24.27
N ARG A 191 2.77 28.95 -23.83
CA ARG A 191 2.15 30.12 -24.47
C ARG A 191 3.01 31.37 -24.44
N ARG A 192 3.95 31.47 -23.49
CA ARG A 192 4.86 32.61 -23.35
C ARG A 192 6.14 32.43 -24.17
N GLU A 193 6.50 31.19 -24.47
CA GLU A 193 7.75 30.83 -25.15
C GLU A 193 7.48 30.47 -26.63
N LYS A 194 8.29 30.96 -27.58
CA LYS A 194 8.26 30.45 -28.96
C LYS A 194 8.83 29.03 -28.98
N THR A 195 7.97 28.05 -28.75
CA THR A 195 8.37 26.65 -28.68
C THR A 195 8.56 26.07 -30.09
N ASN A 196 9.73 25.49 -30.37
CA ASN A 196 9.96 24.75 -31.63
C ASN A 196 9.36 23.33 -31.54
N ARG A 197 8.92 22.76 -32.68
CA ARG A 197 8.38 21.39 -32.79
C ARG A 197 9.28 20.34 -32.14
N SER A 198 10.60 20.47 -32.28
CA SER A 198 11.56 19.54 -31.69
C SER A 198 11.47 19.47 -30.16
N SER A 199 11.23 20.60 -29.50
CA SER A 199 11.07 20.66 -28.03
C SER A 199 9.84 19.88 -27.55
N ILE A 200 8.74 19.94 -28.32
CA ILE A 200 7.52 19.17 -28.04
C ILE A 200 7.79 17.67 -28.22
N ILE A 201 8.52 17.28 -29.27
CA ILE A 201 8.89 15.89 -29.51
C ILE A 201 9.77 15.37 -28.36
N TYR A 202 10.77 16.12 -27.93
CA TYR A 202 11.62 15.71 -26.80
C TYR A 202 10.85 15.61 -25.48
N ALA A 203 9.91 16.53 -25.23
CA ALA A 203 9.03 16.48 -24.07
C ALA A 203 8.13 15.22 -24.11
N ALA A 204 7.53 14.92 -25.26
CA ALA A 204 6.71 13.73 -25.44
C ALA A 204 7.52 12.44 -25.30
N ALA A 205 8.71 12.38 -25.92
CA ALA A 205 9.64 11.26 -25.77
C ALA A 205 10.07 11.09 -24.31
N GLY A 206 10.26 12.21 -23.58
CA GLY A 206 10.51 12.25 -22.15
C GLY A 206 9.47 11.46 -21.36
N PHE A 207 8.18 11.57 -21.69
CA PHE A 207 7.11 10.78 -21.05
C PHE A 207 7.03 9.33 -21.56
N VAL A 208 7.01 9.15 -22.87
CA VAL A 208 6.72 7.85 -23.51
C VAL A 208 7.80 6.82 -23.24
N PHE A 209 9.08 7.23 -23.29
CA PHE A 209 10.21 6.31 -23.08
C PHE A 209 10.17 5.63 -21.70
N PRO A 210 10.10 6.33 -20.56
CA PRO A 210 9.99 5.67 -19.26
C PRO A 210 8.64 4.96 -19.05
N ALA A 211 7.53 5.47 -19.59
CA ALA A 211 6.24 4.78 -19.53
C ALA A 211 6.28 3.43 -20.27
N SER A 212 7.13 3.28 -21.29
CA SER A 212 7.32 2.03 -22.02
C SER A 212 7.90 0.89 -21.17
N LEU A 213 8.37 1.15 -19.94
CA LEU A 213 8.79 0.10 -19.00
C LEU A 213 7.69 -0.92 -18.71
N TYR A 214 6.41 -0.61 -18.93
CA TYR A 214 5.34 -1.60 -18.90
C TYR A 214 5.56 -2.77 -19.86
N ALA A 215 6.28 -2.58 -20.97
CA ALA A 215 6.62 -3.65 -21.91
C ALA A 215 7.50 -4.75 -21.27
N ILE A 216 8.12 -4.49 -20.11
CA ILE A 216 8.85 -5.51 -19.35
C ILE A 216 7.90 -6.57 -18.79
N LEU A 217 6.65 -6.21 -18.46
CA LEU A 217 5.68 -7.15 -17.88
C LEU A 217 5.41 -8.36 -18.78
N PRO A 218 4.99 -8.22 -20.07
CA PRO A 218 4.77 -9.36 -20.94
C PRO A 218 6.04 -10.18 -21.19
N ILE A 219 7.20 -9.50 -21.30
CA ILE A 219 8.50 -10.16 -21.46
C ILE A 219 8.79 -11.04 -20.24
N ARG A 220 8.71 -10.48 -19.02
CA ARG A 220 8.93 -11.23 -17.78
C ARG A 220 7.93 -12.35 -17.61
N ALA A 221 6.65 -12.10 -17.86
CA ALA A 221 5.60 -13.12 -17.79
C ALA A 221 5.85 -14.32 -18.71
N SER A 222 6.46 -14.11 -19.88
CA SER A 222 6.81 -15.20 -20.81
C SER A 222 7.84 -16.19 -20.25
N PHE A 223 8.70 -15.73 -19.33
CA PHE A 223 9.65 -16.58 -18.61
C PHE A 223 9.02 -17.33 -17.43
N LYS A 224 7.70 -17.18 -17.20
CA LYS A 224 6.94 -17.84 -16.14
C LYS A 224 7.62 -17.69 -14.76
N PRO A 225 7.86 -16.45 -14.28
CA PRO A 225 8.45 -16.20 -12.96
C PRO A 225 7.54 -16.75 -11.85
N PHE A 226 8.10 -16.91 -10.64
CA PHE A 226 7.38 -17.45 -9.48
C PHE A 226 6.00 -16.83 -9.30
N LEU A 227 5.93 -15.50 -9.13
CA LEU A 227 4.69 -14.72 -9.23
C LEU A 227 4.52 -14.20 -10.64
N ASN A 228 3.43 -14.58 -11.29
CA ASN A 228 3.09 -14.20 -12.66
C ASN A 228 1.61 -13.79 -12.74
N TRP A 229 1.25 -12.75 -11.98
CA TRP A 229 -0.14 -12.34 -11.82
C TRP A 229 -0.77 -11.96 -13.16
N GLY A 230 -1.99 -12.44 -13.41
CA GLY A 230 -2.80 -12.02 -14.55
C GLY A 230 -2.36 -12.57 -15.91
N GLY A 231 -1.32 -13.42 -16.01
CA GLY A 231 -0.95 -14.06 -17.29
C GLY A 231 -0.57 -13.06 -18.39
N VAL A 232 0.08 -11.96 -18.01
CA VAL A 232 0.29 -10.77 -18.87
C VAL A 232 1.23 -10.97 -20.07
N SER A 233 1.71 -12.18 -20.34
CA SER A 233 2.36 -12.50 -21.61
C SER A 233 1.38 -12.45 -22.79
N ASP A 234 0.09 -12.62 -22.52
CA ASP A 234 -0.99 -12.39 -23.49
C ASP A 234 -1.28 -10.88 -23.60
N PRO A 235 -1.27 -10.28 -24.82
CA PRO A 235 -1.52 -8.85 -25.00
C PRO A 235 -2.87 -8.34 -24.47
N TYR A 236 -3.92 -9.17 -24.51
CA TYR A 236 -5.23 -8.84 -24.01
C TYR A 236 -5.22 -8.74 -22.47
N PHE A 237 -4.61 -9.71 -21.80
CA PHE A 237 -4.46 -9.67 -20.35
C PHE A 237 -3.47 -8.61 -19.88
N PHE A 238 -2.42 -8.34 -20.65
CA PHE A 238 -1.52 -7.21 -20.41
C PHE A 238 -2.28 -5.89 -20.36
N TYR A 239 -3.14 -5.61 -21.36
CA TYR A 239 -3.97 -4.40 -21.36
C TYR A 239 -4.91 -4.32 -20.15
N LYS A 240 -5.61 -5.42 -19.81
CA LYS A 240 -6.47 -5.47 -18.61
C LYS A 240 -5.67 -5.21 -17.34
N HIS A 241 -4.46 -5.75 -17.24
CA HIS A 241 -3.60 -5.61 -16.08
C HIS A 241 -3.11 -4.17 -15.89
N ILE A 242 -2.52 -3.53 -16.92
CA ILE A 242 -1.98 -2.17 -16.79
C ILE A 242 -3.06 -1.09 -16.65
N THR A 243 -4.31 -1.40 -17.00
CA THR A 243 -5.46 -0.48 -16.81
C THR A 243 -6.18 -0.69 -15.48
N GLY A 244 -5.68 -1.59 -14.62
CA GLY A 244 -6.32 -1.92 -13.35
C GLY A 244 -7.72 -2.51 -13.51
N TRP A 245 -8.00 -3.19 -14.64
CA TRP A 245 -9.36 -3.66 -14.98
C TRP A 245 -10.00 -4.49 -13.86
N GLN A 246 -9.21 -5.33 -13.19
CA GLN A 246 -9.66 -6.17 -12.07
C GLN A 246 -10.27 -5.34 -10.93
N TYR A 247 -9.82 -4.11 -10.71
CA TYR A 247 -10.26 -3.25 -9.61
C TYR A 247 -11.46 -2.37 -9.96
N ARG A 248 -11.90 -2.34 -11.24
CA ARG A 248 -12.99 -1.47 -11.69
C ARG A 248 -14.32 -1.74 -10.99
N VAL A 249 -14.53 -2.93 -10.44
CA VAL A 249 -15.71 -3.27 -9.65
C VAL A 249 -15.81 -2.44 -8.36
N TRP A 250 -14.68 -1.97 -7.83
CA TRP A 250 -14.60 -1.13 -6.63
C TRP A 250 -14.44 0.36 -6.94
N MET A 251 -14.16 0.71 -8.21
CA MET A 251 -13.93 2.09 -8.64
C MET A 251 -15.17 2.65 -9.35
N PHE A 252 -15.68 3.78 -8.87
CA PHE A 252 -16.83 4.47 -9.47
C PHE A 252 -18.05 3.56 -9.66
N SER A 253 -18.24 2.56 -8.79
CA SER A 253 -19.37 1.64 -8.85
C SER A 253 -20.69 2.32 -8.48
N LYS A 254 -20.63 3.33 -7.60
CA LYS A 254 -21.78 4.15 -7.15
C LYS A 254 -21.41 5.64 -7.09
N PRO A 255 -21.14 6.28 -8.24
CA PRO A 255 -20.48 7.59 -8.25
C PRO A 255 -21.36 8.72 -7.73
N TRP A 256 -22.68 8.56 -7.84
CA TRP A 256 -23.66 9.53 -7.39
C TRP A 256 -23.97 9.41 -5.88
N GLU A 257 -23.63 8.28 -5.24
CA GLU A 257 -23.88 8.07 -3.80
C GLU A 257 -23.11 9.07 -2.93
N ILE A 258 -22.06 9.70 -3.46
CA ILE A 258 -21.34 10.79 -2.79
C ILE A 258 -22.28 11.98 -2.50
N PHE A 259 -23.23 12.28 -3.39
CA PHE A 259 -24.16 13.40 -3.16
C PHE A 259 -25.22 13.03 -2.11
N ASP A 260 -25.70 11.79 -2.15
CA ASP A 260 -26.71 11.30 -1.21
C ASP A 260 -26.14 11.08 0.20
N LYS A 261 -24.87 10.67 0.29
CA LYS A 261 -24.18 10.33 1.55
C LYS A 261 -22.92 11.17 1.75
N PHE A 262 -22.95 12.44 1.35
CA PHE A 262 -21.79 13.32 1.39
C PHE A 262 -21.08 13.33 2.75
N GLY A 263 -21.84 13.52 3.83
CA GLY A 263 -21.29 13.52 5.19
C GLY A 263 -20.57 12.21 5.57
N ALA A 264 -21.13 11.06 5.19
CA ALA A 264 -20.54 9.75 5.50
C ALA A 264 -19.29 9.47 4.65
N LYS A 265 -19.28 9.88 3.37
CA LYS A 265 -18.13 9.71 2.47
C LYS A 265 -16.99 10.69 2.78
N ILE A 266 -17.31 11.94 3.13
CA ILE A 266 -16.29 12.97 3.41
C ILE A 266 -15.70 12.85 4.83
N SER A 267 -16.44 12.30 5.79
CA SER A 267 -15.98 12.23 7.20
C SER A 267 -14.67 11.45 7.38
N PRO A 268 -14.47 10.27 6.77
CA PRO A 268 -13.17 9.58 6.80
C PRO A 268 -12.05 10.40 6.16
N ALA A 269 -12.30 11.01 5.00
CA ALA A 269 -11.34 11.89 4.32
C ALA A 269 -10.93 13.08 5.20
N TRP A 270 -11.92 13.71 5.85
CA TRP A 270 -11.72 14.81 6.77
C TRP A 270 -10.90 14.41 8.00
N LYS A 271 -11.25 13.29 8.64
CA LYS A 271 -10.50 12.74 9.78
C LYS A 271 -9.07 12.41 9.40
N LEU A 272 -8.86 11.81 8.23
CA LEU A 272 -7.53 11.50 7.73
C LEU A 272 -6.71 12.77 7.49
N PHE A 273 -7.30 13.78 6.84
CA PHE A 273 -6.65 15.06 6.57
C PHE A 273 -6.25 15.79 7.87
N ILE A 274 -7.16 15.88 8.84
CA ILE A 274 -6.84 16.46 10.16
C ILE A 274 -5.82 15.60 10.90
N GLY A 275 -5.85 14.27 10.76
CA GLY A 275 -4.83 13.38 11.31
C GLY A 275 -3.43 13.62 10.69
N GLN A 276 -3.34 14.09 9.45
CA GLN A 276 -2.05 14.42 8.82
C GLN A 276 -1.49 15.76 9.30
N PHE A 277 -2.32 16.80 9.34
CA PHE A 277 -1.84 18.18 9.50
C PHE A 277 -2.22 18.83 10.84
N GLY A 278 -3.10 18.20 11.62
CA GLY A 278 -3.73 18.81 12.78
C GLY A 278 -4.52 20.08 12.44
N TRP A 279 -5.09 20.71 13.46
CA TRP A 279 -5.81 21.97 13.29
C TRP A 279 -4.87 23.14 12.91
N ILE A 280 -3.65 23.14 13.44
CA ILE A 280 -2.66 24.18 13.14
C ILE A 280 -2.24 24.09 11.67
N GLY A 281 -1.86 22.91 11.18
CA GLY A 281 -1.51 22.73 9.77
C GLY A 281 -2.70 23.03 8.85
N PHE A 282 -3.92 22.64 9.22
CA PHE A 282 -5.12 22.99 8.47
C PHE A 282 -5.30 24.52 8.33
N ILE A 283 -5.20 25.28 9.43
CA ILE A 283 -5.30 26.75 9.39
C ILE A 283 -4.23 27.36 8.49
N LEU A 284 -2.98 26.86 8.57
CA LEU A 284 -1.87 27.31 7.73
C LEU A 284 -2.12 27.01 6.25
N ILE A 285 -2.67 25.84 5.92
CA ILE A 285 -3.04 25.47 4.55
C ILE A 285 -4.11 26.43 4.01
N ILE A 286 -5.16 26.71 4.79
CA ILE A 286 -6.22 27.65 4.38
C ILE A 286 -5.64 29.05 4.17
N ALA A 287 -4.79 29.53 5.09
CA ALA A 287 -4.10 30.80 4.92
C ALA A 287 -3.31 30.80 3.59
N GLY A 288 -2.50 29.78 3.34
CA GLY A 288 -1.74 29.58 2.10
C GLY A 288 -2.59 29.63 0.84
N ILE A 289 -3.75 28.97 0.84
CA ILE A 289 -4.72 28.99 -0.27
C ILE A 289 -5.21 30.42 -0.51
N VAL A 290 -5.65 31.12 0.55
CA VAL A 290 -6.16 32.51 0.45
C VAL A 290 -5.10 33.45 -0.11
N ILE A 291 -3.85 33.32 0.32
CA ILE A 291 -2.73 34.13 -0.17
C ILE A 291 -2.44 33.84 -1.64
N SER A 292 -2.47 32.56 -2.02
CA SER A 292 -2.20 32.11 -3.38
C SER A 292 -3.17 32.71 -4.40
N VAL A 293 -4.38 33.10 -3.99
CA VAL A 293 -5.33 33.83 -4.86
C VAL A 293 -4.71 35.13 -5.39
N ARG A 294 -3.93 35.84 -4.57
CA ARG A 294 -3.34 37.15 -4.91
C ARG A 294 -1.91 37.02 -5.41
N GLN A 295 -1.10 36.18 -4.77
CA GLN A 295 0.35 36.13 -5.02
C GLN A 295 0.78 35.06 -6.01
N SER A 296 0.02 33.96 -6.15
CA SER A 296 0.47 32.80 -6.93
C SER A 296 -0.69 32.02 -7.54
N ARG A 297 -1.55 32.70 -8.31
CA ARG A 297 -2.76 32.10 -8.92
C ARG A 297 -2.47 30.83 -9.73
N LYS A 298 -1.29 30.77 -10.37
CA LYS A 298 -0.85 29.57 -11.10
C LYS A 298 -0.67 28.37 -10.17
N VAL A 299 -0.01 28.57 -9.03
CA VAL A 299 0.21 27.52 -8.02
C VAL A 299 -1.12 27.10 -7.38
N LEU A 300 -2.02 28.06 -7.12
CA LEU A 300 -3.37 27.77 -6.64
C LEU A 300 -4.13 26.86 -7.58
N ILE A 301 -4.23 27.22 -8.87
CA ILE A 301 -4.98 26.43 -9.87
C ILE A 301 -4.32 25.05 -10.04
N PHE A 302 -2.99 25.00 -10.11
CA PHE A 302 -2.23 23.76 -10.18
C PHE A 302 -2.55 22.82 -9.01
N GLY A 303 -2.43 23.31 -7.77
CA GLY A 303 -2.70 22.51 -6.57
C GLY A 303 -4.17 22.13 -6.43
N ALA A 304 -5.10 23.03 -6.78
CA ALA A 304 -6.53 22.77 -6.74
C ALA A 304 -6.95 21.67 -7.74
N LEU A 305 -6.40 21.67 -8.95
CA LEU A 305 -6.67 20.62 -9.94
C LEU A 305 -6.24 19.24 -9.41
N ILE A 306 -5.03 19.14 -8.88
CA ILE A 306 -4.51 17.88 -8.31
C ILE A 306 -5.36 17.43 -7.11
N GLY A 307 -5.60 18.34 -6.15
CA GLY A 307 -6.34 18.02 -4.94
C GLY A 307 -7.79 17.61 -5.19
N ILE A 308 -8.50 18.32 -6.08
CA ILE A 308 -9.91 18.01 -6.39
C ILE A 308 -10.03 16.69 -7.15
N ILE A 309 -9.18 16.45 -8.15
CA ILE A 309 -9.22 15.21 -8.94
C ILE A 309 -8.87 14.01 -8.08
N ASN A 310 -7.84 14.13 -7.23
CA ASN A 310 -7.49 13.10 -6.28
C ASN A 310 -8.65 12.82 -5.30
N LEU A 311 -9.26 13.87 -4.73
CA LEU A 311 -10.39 13.70 -3.81
C LEU A 311 -11.59 13.03 -4.48
N ILE A 312 -11.96 13.42 -5.72
CA ILE A 312 -13.04 12.77 -6.47
C ILE A 312 -12.74 11.27 -6.63
N TYR A 313 -11.51 10.92 -7.01
CA TYR A 313 -11.15 9.53 -7.20
C TYR A 313 -11.27 8.73 -5.90
N VAL A 314 -10.69 9.25 -4.82
CA VAL A 314 -10.62 8.51 -3.56
C VAL A 314 -12.01 8.34 -2.92
N LEU A 315 -12.89 9.34 -3.03
CA LEU A 315 -14.27 9.19 -2.55
C LEU A 315 -15.08 8.14 -3.34
N ASN A 316 -14.61 7.77 -4.53
CA ASN A 316 -15.21 6.80 -5.44
C ASN A 316 -14.50 5.46 -5.48
N TYR A 317 -13.53 5.20 -4.60
CA TYR A 317 -12.79 3.93 -4.59
C TYR A 317 -12.93 3.24 -3.23
N ASP A 318 -13.55 2.06 -3.24
CA ASP A 318 -13.91 1.31 -2.03
C ASP A 318 -12.93 0.15 -1.78
N ILE A 319 -11.79 0.49 -1.15
CA ILE A 319 -10.74 -0.47 -0.75
C ILE A 319 -10.31 -0.21 0.70
N VAL A 320 -9.68 -1.21 1.31
CA VAL A 320 -9.32 -1.21 2.74
C VAL A 320 -8.13 -0.29 3.04
N ASP A 321 -7.19 -0.15 2.11
CA ASP A 321 -5.91 0.58 2.21
C ASP A 321 -5.92 1.91 1.42
N ILE A 322 -7.05 2.62 1.47
CA ILE A 322 -7.28 3.81 0.66
C ILE A 322 -6.40 5.02 1.04
N GLU A 323 -5.83 5.03 2.25
CA GLU A 323 -5.09 6.16 2.80
C GLU A 323 -3.91 6.59 1.92
N SER A 324 -3.17 5.64 1.35
CA SER A 324 -2.02 5.89 0.46
C SER A 324 -2.41 6.63 -0.82
N TYR A 325 -3.67 6.55 -1.24
CA TYR A 325 -4.15 7.27 -2.43
C TYR A 325 -4.28 8.78 -2.21
N TYR A 326 -4.27 9.27 -0.97
CA TYR A 326 -4.30 10.71 -0.65
C TYR A 326 -2.92 11.40 -0.76
N LEU A 327 -1.84 10.64 -0.97
CA LEU A 327 -0.47 11.19 -1.02
C LEU A 327 -0.32 12.39 -1.99
N PRO A 328 -0.88 12.38 -3.22
CA PRO A 328 -0.81 13.55 -4.10
C PRO A 328 -1.51 14.79 -3.53
N MET A 329 -2.65 14.62 -2.86
CA MET A 329 -3.33 15.71 -2.15
C MET A 329 -2.49 16.23 -0.99
N PHE A 330 -1.91 15.35 -0.17
CA PHE A 330 -1.05 15.77 0.95
C PHE A 330 0.19 16.52 0.48
N LEU A 331 0.80 16.09 -0.64
CA LEU A 331 1.92 16.77 -1.27
C LEU A 331 1.56 18.20 -1.70
N VAL A 332 0.42 18.42 -2.37
CA VAL A 332 0.02 19.79 -2.76
C VAL A 332 -0.44 20.62 -1.56
N SER A 333 -1.03 20.00 -0.53
CA SER A 333 -1.34 20.67 0.74
C SER A 333 -0.08 21.17 1.45
N ALA A 334 1.04 20.45 1.36
CA ALA A 334 2.33 20.89 1.92
C ALA A 334 2.82 22.22 1.31
N ILE A 335 2.56 22.44 0.02
CA ILE A 335 2.87 23.71 -0.67
C ILE A 335 2.10 24.86 -0.01
N PHE A 336 0.79 24.70 0.15
CA PHE A 336 -0.06 25.72 0.77
C PHE A 336 0.27 25.93 2.24
N LEU A 337 0.58 24.86 2.98
CA LEU A 337 1.04 24.94 4.36
C LEU A 337 2.26 25.87 4.48
N ALA A 338 3.26 25.66 3.63
CA ALA A 338 4.48 26.45 3.66
C ALA A 338 4.24 27.91 3.25
N MET A 339 3.39 28.17 2.25
CA MET A 339 2.97 29.52 1.88
C MET A 339 2.22 30.23 3.03
N GLY A 340 1.40 29.50 3.78
CA GLY A 340 0.74 30.00 4.99
C GLY A 340 1.74 30.45 6.06
N ILE A 341 2.76 29.62 6.33
CA ILE A 341 3.83 29.94 7.29
C ILE A 341 4.59 31.20 6.88
N VAL A 342 4.99 31.31 5.60
CA VAL A 342 5.74 32.48 5.10
C VAL A 342 4.93 33.76 5.21
N CYS A 343 3.62 33.72 4.93
CA CYS A 343 2.79 34.91 5.06
C CYS A 343 2.62 35.36 6.51
N LEU A 344 2.45 34.44 7.46
CA LEU A 344 2.45 34.82 8.87
C LEU A 344 3.78 35.48 9.27
N ALA A 345 4.90 35.04 8.69
CA ALA A 345 6.20 35.69 8.84
C ALA A 345 6.21 37.12 8.26
N GLY A 346 5.64 37.30 7.06
CA GLY A 346 5.59 38.60 6.37
C GLY A 346 4.66 39.62 7.05
N LEU A 347 3.44 39.22 7.43
CA LEU A 347 2.48 40.08 8.12
C LEU A 347 3.03 40.59 9.47
N ALA A 348 3.76 39.73 10.17
CA ALA A 348 4.47 40.10 11.38
C ALA A 348 5.55 41.17 11.15
N ALA A 349 6.25 41.10 10.02
CA ALA A 349 7.30 42.05 9.66
C ALA A 349 6.73 43.40 9.20
N ASP A 350 5.63 43.41 8.44
CA ASP A 350 5.02 44.62 7.87
C ASP A 350 4.19 45.43 8.89
N SER A 351 3.63 44.77 9.91
CA SER A 351 2.75 45.43 10.88
C SER A 351 3.49 46.20 12.00
N THR A 352 4.83 46.22 12.04
CA THR A 352 5.56 46.76 13.21
C THR A 352 6.87 47.52 12.88
N SER A 353 7.28 48.43 13.77
CA SER A 353 8.57 49.16 13.66
C SER A 353 9.78 48.20 13.65
N LYS A 354 10.91 48.63 13.07
CA LYS A 354 12.16 47.81 12.92
C LYS A 354 12.61 47.07 14.20
N ILE A 355 12.28 47.56 15.39
CA ILE A 355 12.63 46.94 16.68
C ILE A 355 11.77 45.70 16.97
N LYS A 356 10.50 45.67 16.56
CA LYS A 356 9.58 44.52 16.76
C LYS A 356 9.73 43.44 15.69
N ALA A 357 10.07 43.80 14.45
CA ALA A 357 10.42 42.83 13.40
C ALA A 357 11.58 41.90 13.84
N ASN A 358 12.56 42.44 14.57
CA ASN A 358 13.67 41.67 15.14
C ASN A 358 13.24 40.71 16.27
N ALA A 359 12.06 40.87 16.86
CA ALA A 359 11.50 39.97 17.88
C ALA A 359 10.55 38.91 17.30
N ILE A 360 9.81 39.23 16.22
CA ILE A 360 8.79 38.33 15.67
C ILE A 360 9.38 37.31 14.68
N ILE A 361 10.40 37.67 13.90
CA ILE A 361 11.10 36.75 13.00
C ILE A 361 11.65 35.52 13.77
N PRO A 362 12.35 35.68 14.91
CA PRO A 362 12.71 34.55 15.78
C PRO A 362 11.51 33.72 16.25
N GLY A 363 10.38 34.34 16.56
CA GLY A 363 9.16 33.64 16.96
C GLY A 363 8.60 32.75 15.85
N VAL A 364 8.55 33.24 14.62
CA VAL A 364 8.09 32.44 13.46
C VAL A 364 9.09 31.34 13.10
N ILE A 365 10.39 31.59 13.24
CA ILE A 365 11.42 30.54 13.12
C ILE A 365 11.18 29.45 14.16
N CYS A 366 11.06 29.83 15.43
CA CYS A 366 10.83 28.88 16.52
C CYS A 366 9.56 28.07 16.29
N VAL A 367 8.44 28.71 15.94
CA VAL A 367 7.18 28.01 15.66
C VAL A 367 7.32 27.08 14.46
N SER A 368 7.94 27.53 13.36
CA SER A 368 8.16 26.69 12.18
C SER A 368 9.01 25.46 12.49
N MET A 369 10.04 25.59 13.34
CA MET A 369 10.89 24.47 13.79
C MET A 369 10.21 23.57 14.83
N ILE A 370 9.25 24.09 15.60
CA ILE A 370 8.47 23.31 16.57
C ILE A 370 7.47 22.39 15.86
N LEU A 371 6.85 22.82 14.76
CA LEU A 371 5.86 22.02 14.03
C LEU A 371 6.34 20.60 13.67
N PRO A 372 7.50 20.38 13.01
CA PRO A 372 7.96 19.04 12.70
C PRO A 372 8.26 18.22 13.96
N ILE A 373 8.77 18.85 15.03
CA ILE A 373 9.00 18.16 16.32
C ILE A 373 7.66 17.73 16.93
N TYR A 374 6.64 18.60 16.87
CA TYR A 374 5.29 18.27 17.32
C TYR A 374 4.74 17.06 16.57
N ASN A 375 4.72 17.09 15.23
CA ASN A 375 4.24 15.95 14.43
C ASN A 375 5.06 14.67 14.68
N LEU A 376 6.38 14.79 14.81
CA LEU A 376 7.23 13.67 15.17
C LEU A 376 6.78 13.05 16.49
N LEU A 377 6.67 13.85 17.55
CA LEU A 377 6.36 13.36 18.90
C LEU A 377 4.92 12.82 19.01
N THR A 378 3.95 13.46 18.36
CA THR A 378 2.55 13.01 18.41
C THR A 378 2.34 11.71 17.65
N ASN A 379 3.05 11.52 16.53
CA ASN A 379 2.84 10.39 15.65
C ASN A 379 3.83 9.24 15.91
N PHE A 380 4.90 9.46 16.68
CA PHE A 380 5.97 8.46 16.87
C PHE A 380 5.45 7.11 17.33
N HIS A 381 4.56 7.08 18.34
CA HIS A 381 4.07 5.82 18.89
C HIS A 381 3.26 5.03 17.87
N GLU A 382 2.35 5.68 17.14
CA GLU A 382 1.47 5.04 16.15
C GLU A 382 2.25 4.62 14.90
N GLN A 383 3.26 5.38 14.48
CA GLN A 383 4.05 5.11 13.28
C GLN A 383 5.27 4.21 13.52
N ASN A 384 5.59 3.90 14.78
CA ASN A 384 6.68 3.01 15.11
C ASN A 384 6.34 1.56 14.78
N LYS A 385 6.82 1.02 13.66
CA LYS A 385 6.60 -0.39 13.29
C LYS A 385 7.70 -1.35 13.77
N SER A 386 8.67 -0.90 14.57
CA SER A 386 9.84 -1.73 14.94
C SER A 386 9.52 -2.98 15.77
N GLY A 387 8.33 -3.04 16.40
CA GLY A 387 7.81 -4.22 17.08
C GLY A 387 6.65 -4.93 16.37
N LYS A 388 6.29 -4.49 15.16
CA LYS A 388 5.15 -5.02 14.40
C LYS A 388 5.50 -6.36 13.77
N THR A 389 4.97 -7.43 14.33
CA THR A 389 5.29 -8.83 13.97
C THR A 389 4.05 -9.72 13.82
N ALA A 390 2.85 -9.13 13.93
CA ALA A 390 1.55 -9.81 13.85
C ALA A 390 1.37 -10.68 12.60
N ALA A 391 1.73 -10.18 11.40
CA ALA A 391 1.59 -10.94 10.15
C ALA A 391 2.43 -12.23 10.18
N ARG A 392 3.70 -12.14 10.60
CA ARG A 392 4.58 -13.31 10.78
C ARG A 392 4.00 -14.28 11.81
N GLN A 393 3.55 -13.78 12.96
CA GLN A 393 2.97 -14.64 13.99
C GLN A 393 1.71 -15.34 13.49
N GLY A 394 0.84 -14.66 12.75
CA GLY A 394 -0.34 -15.29 12.17
C GLY A 394 0.00 -16.43 11.21
N VAL A 395 1.02 -16.28 10.36
CA VAL A 395 1.51 -17.39 9.53
C VAL A 395 2.11 -18.52 10.36
N TYR A 396 2.77 -18.19 11.47
CA TYR A 396 3.28 -19.21 12.39
C TYR A 396 2.17 -19.99 13.05
N ASP A 397 1.09 -19.32 13.47
CA ASP A 397 -0.08 -19.97 14.06
C ASP A 397 -0.85 -20.81 13.02
N TYR A 398 -0.88 -20.41 11.73
CA TYR A 398 -1.40 -21.25 10.64
C TYR A 398 -0.57 -22.53 10.54
N GLY A 399 0.76 -22.41 10.51
CA GLY A 399 1.64 -23.58 10.48
C GLY A 399 1.48 -24.46 11.72
N ALA A 400 1.33 -23.89 12.91
CA ALA A 400 1.12 -24.62 14.16
C ALA A 400 -0.25 -25.33 14.21
N SER A 401 -1.24 -24.84 13.44
CA SER A 401 -2.56 -25.48 13.28
C SER A 401 -2.53 -26.73 12.41
N MET A 402 -1.46 -26.92 11.63
CA MET A 402 -1.39 -27.94 10.57
C MET A 402 -0.38 -29.04 10.89
N GLU A 403 -0.82 -30.27 10.74
CA GLU A 403 0.02 -31.47 10.77
C GLU A 403 1.09 -31.44 9.66
N THR A 404 2.09 -32.30 9.78
CA THR A 404 3.19 -32.40 8.80
C THR A 404 2.63 -32.76 7.42
N GLY A 405 3.04 -32.02 6.39
CA GLY A 405 2.59 -32.23 5.02
C GLY A 405 1.18 -31.71 4.70
N GLY A 406 0.51 -31.05 5.66
CA GLY A 406 -0.87 -30.59 5.50
C GLY A 406 -1.07 -29.58 4.35
N LEU A 407 -2.28 -29.57 3.80
CA LEU A 407 -2.73 -28.60 2.79
C LEU A 407 -3.82 -27.70 3.36
N ALA A 408 -3.81 -26.39 3.09
CA ALA A 408 -4.90 -25.50 3.47
C ALA A 408 -5.41 -24.69 2.28
N LEU A 409 -6.73 -24.65 2.12
CA LEU A 409 -7.44 -23.74 1.24
C LEU A 409 -7.90 -22.53 2.07
N VAL A 410 -7.29 -21.36 1.84
CA VAL A 410 -7.49 -20.16 2.67
C VAL A 410 -8.11 -19.01 1.89
N GLU A 411 -8.72 -18.04 2.58
CA GLU A 411 -9.32 -16.84 1.95
C GLU A 411 -8.83 -15.51 2.54
N ASN A 412 -7.73 -15.52 3.30
CA ASN A 412 -7.21 -14.34 3.98
C ASN A 412 -5.88 -13.88 3.39
N TRP A 413 -5.94 -12.82 2.58
CA TRP A 413 -4.77 -12.20 1.95
C TRP A 413 -3.72 -11.72 2.95
N ASP A 414 -4.16 -11.21 4.12
CA ASP A 414 -3.27 -10.68 5.16
C ASP A 414 -2.35 -11.75 5.79
N PHE A 415 -2.61 -13.05 5.55
CA PHE A 415 -1.67 -14.14 5.88
C PHE A 415 -1.14 -14.87 4.66
N TYR A 416 -1.92 -14.97 3.58
CA TYR A 416 -1.46 -15.68 2.40
C TYR A 416 -0.26 -14.97 1.74
N SER A 417 -0.30 -13.64 1.61
CA SER A 417 0.83 -12.87 1.08
C SER A 417 2.09 -12.99 1.96
N PRO A 418 2.02 -12.78 3.30
CA PRO A 418 3.14 -13.07 4.20
C PRO A 418 3.66 -14.50 4.15
N TRP A 419 2.76 -15.47 3.99
CA TRP A 419 3.13 -16.87 3.85
C TRP A 419 3.95 -17.11 2.58
N LEU A 420 3.62 -16.49 1.45
CA LEU A 420 4.44 -16.60 0.23
C LEU A 420 5.91 -16.24 0.50
N TYR A 421 6.13 -15.15 1.26
CA TYR A 421 7.48 -14.76 1.68
C TYR A 421 8.10 -15.78 2.64
N LEU A 422 7.44 -16.09 3.76
CA LEU A 422 8.03 -16.96 4.78
C LEU A 422 8.33 -18.37 4.24
N ARG A 423 7.41 -18.92 3.43
CA ARG A 423 7.54 -20.26 2.83
C ARG A 423 8.66 -20.32 1.80
N PHE A 424 8.74 -19.37 0.87
CA PHE A 424 9.60 -19.47 -0.32
C PHE A 424 10.85 -18.59 -0.26
N ALA A 425 10.93 -17.64 0.69
CA ALA A 425 12.15 -16.89 0.96
C ALA A 425 12.88 -17.33 2.22
N GLU A 426 12.15 -17.66 3.30
CA GLU A 426 12.74 -18.05 4.58
C GLU A 426 12.69 -19.56 4.86
N ASN A 427 12.14 -20.35 3.93
CA ASN A 427 12.01 -21.81 4.05
C ASN A 427 11.21 -22.25 5.29
N TYR A 428 10.22 -21.45 5.70
CA TYR A 428 9.31 -21.79 6.80
C TYR A 428 8.36 -22.92 6.39
N ARG A 429 8.32 -24.01 7.17
CA ARG A 429 7.45 -25.19 6.99
C ARG A 429 7.36 -25.67 5.53
N PRO A 430 8.46 -26.20 4.96
CA PRO A 430 8.48 -26.52 3.56
C PRO A 430 7.58 -27.70 3.14
N ASP A 431 7.12 -28.45 4.13
CA ASP A 431 6.15 -29.52 3.98
C ASP A 431 4.72 -29.01 3.73
N LEU A 432 4.38 -27.78 4.11
CA LEU A 432 3.02 -27.25 4.02
C LEU A 432 2.69 -26.67 2.63
N VAL A 433 1.43 -26.84 2.24
CA VAL A 433 0.83 -26.25 1.03
C VAL A 433 -0.32 -25.34 1.44
N LEU A 434 -0.22 -24.04 1.19
CA LEU A 434 -1.35 -23.12 1.32
C LEU A 434 -1.74 -22.63 -0.07
N ILE A 435 -3.04 -22.61 -0.34
CA ILE A 435 -3.61 -22.16 -1.60
C ILE A 435 -4.73 -21.16 -1.26
N ASP A 436 -4.69 -19.99 -1.88
CA ASP A 436 -5.73 -18.98 -1.74
C ASP A 436 -6.90 -19.31 -2.66
N LYS A 437 -8.07 -19.60 -2.09
CA LYS A 437 -9.25 -19.98 -2.88
C LYS A 437 -9.76 -18.84 -3.74
N GLU A 438 -9.65 -17.59 -3.31
CA GLU A 438 -10.11 -16.46 -4.09
C GLU A 438 -9.24 -16.24 -5.32
N LEU A 439 -7.93 -16.51 -5.21
CA LEU A 439 -7.05 -16.53 -6.39
C LEU A 439 -7.34 -17.72 -7.32
N MET A 440 -7.83 -18.86 -6.82
CA MET A 440 -8.24 -20.00 -7.66
C MET A 440 -9.37 -19.64 -8.63
N ARG A 441 -10.07 -18.52 -8.43
CA ARG A 441 -11.03 -17.98 -9.41
C ARG A 441 -10.36 -17.46 -10.70
N ARG A 442 -9.02 -17.47 -10.79
CA ARG A 442 -8.25 -16.89 -11.90
C ARG A 442 -7.41 -17.95 -12.62
N PRO A 443 -7.44 -18.02 -13.97
CA PRO A 443 -6.64 -18.97 -14.76
C PRO A 443 -5.13 -18.92 -14.45
N TRP A 444 -4.58 -17.73 -14.27
CA TRP A 444 -3.13 -17.55 -14.01
C TRP A 444 -2.69 -18.20 -12.69
N TYR A 445 -3.60 -18.30 -11.70
CA TYR A 445 -3.30 -18.92 -10.42
C TYR A 445 -3.36 -20.44 -10.49
N ILE A 446 -4.17 -21.01 -11.38
CA ILE A 446 -4.10 -22.44 -11.72
C ILE A 446 -2.71 -22.78 -12.27
N ASP A 447 -2.13 -21.91 -13.11
CA ASP A 447 -0.74 -22.09 -13.57
C ASP A 447 0.29 -21.90 -12.45
N PHE A 448 0.00 -21.11 -11.42
CA PHE A 448 0.82 -21.04 -10.22
C PHE A 448 0.78 -22.36 -9.44
N ILE A 449 -0.42 -22.93 -9.21
CA ILE A 449 -0.59 -24.23 -8.55
C ILE A 449 0.11 -25.33 -9.36
N LYS A 450 -0.11 -25.39 -10.67
CA LYS A 450 0.54 -26.38 -11.55
C LYS A 450 2.06 -26.36 -11.46
N ARG A 451 2.68 -25.18 -11.32
CA ARG A 451 4.15 -25.05 -11.26
C ARG A 451 4.73 -25.33 -9.87
N ASN A 452 4.02 -24.92 -8.81
CA ASN A 452 4.56 -24.94 -7.44
C ASN A 452 4.02 -26.12 -6.60
N PHE A 453 2.85 -26.64 -6.96
CA PHE A 453 2.13 -27.74 -6.30
C PHE A 453 1.57 -28.70 -7.38
N ASN A 454 2.44 -29.13 -8.30
CA ASN A 454 2.06 -29.92 -9.48
C ASN A 454 1.31 -31.21 -9.10
N ASP A 455 1.66 -31.80 -7.97
CA ASP A 455 1.02 -33.00 -7.44
C ASP A 455 -0.46 -32.75 -7.09
N VAL A 456 -0.78 -31.59 -6.50
CA VAL A 456 -2.16 -31.16 -6.23
C VAL A 456 -2.92 -30.94 -7.54
N TYR A 457 -2.29 -30.27 -8.51
CA TYR A 457 -2.90 -30.04 -9.82
C TYR A 457 -3.19 -31.34 -10.57
N GLU A 458 -2.22 -32.26 -10.69
CA GLU A 458 -2.39 -33.48 -11.48
C GLU A 458 -3.47 -34.42 -10.90
N ARG A 459 -3.67 -34.44 -9.58
CA ARG A 459 -4.70 -35.26 -8.93
C ARG A 459 -6.13 -34.76 -9.15
N SER A 460 -6.33 -33.46 -9.38
CA SER A 460 -7.64 -32.84 -9.64
C SER A 460 -7.68 -32.13 -11.00
N LYS A 461 -6.87 -32.64 -11.95
CA LYS A 461 -6.66 -32.02 -13.26
C LYS A 461 -7.93 -31.87 -14.09
N PRO A 462 -8.83 -32.87 -14.17
CA PRO A 462 -10.07 -32.72 -14.94
C PRO A 462 -10.88 -31.49 -14.49
N GLU A 463 -11.02 -31.29 -13.19
CA GLU A 463 -11.82 -30.20 -12.63
C GLU A 463 -11.11 -28.84 -12.74
N PHE A 464 -9.77 -28.82 -12.61
CA PHE A 464 -8.99 -27.62 -12.92
C PHE A 464 -9.18 -27.18 -14.39
N GLU A 465 -9.09 -28.12 -15.33
CA GLU A 465 -9.21 -27.81 -16.77
C GLU A 465 -10.66 -27.50 -17.17
N GLU A 466 -11.66 -28.13 -16.56
CA GLU A 466 -13.07 -27.81 -16.76
C GLU A 466 -13.37 -26.37 -16.29
N PHE A 467 -13.01 -26.03 -15.04
CA PHE A 467 -13.18 -24.68 -14.54
C PHE A 467 -12.46 -23.65 -15.41
N ARG A 468 -11.21 -23.93 -15.79
CA ARG A 468 -10.41 -23.08 -16.68
C ARG A 468 -11.12 -22.79 -17.99
N GLY A 469 -11.67 -23.82 -18.64
CA GLY A 469 -12.42 -23.68 -19.89
C GLY A 469 -13.58 -22.70 -19.78
N TYR A 470 -14.31 -22.71 -18.66
CA TYR A 470 -15.42 -21.78 -18.42
C TYR A 470 -14.95 -20.38 -18.05
N VAL A 471 -14.00 -20.24 -17.11
CA VAL A 471 -13.61 -18.92 -16.60
C VAL A 471 -12.84 -18.09 -17.63
N GLU A 472 -12.11 -18.73 -18.55
CA GLU A 472 -11.42 -18.02 -19.64
C GLU A 472 -12.39 -17.34 -20.63
N LEU A 473 -13.61 -17.87 -20.80
CA LEU A 473 -14.65 -17.20 -21.60
C LEU A 473 -15.07 -15.89 -20.94
N PHE A 474 -15.32 -15.92 -19.62
CA PHE A 474 -15.67 -14.73 -18.84
C PHE A 474 -14.53 -13.70 -18.86
N GLU A 475 -13.30 -14.12 -18.58
CA GLU A 475 -12.18 -13.17 -18.51
C GLU A 475 -11.84 -12.53 -19.86
N ARG A 476 -12.19 -13.17 -20.98
CA ARG A 476 -12.01 -12.64 -22.35
C ARG A 476 -13.22 -11.89 -22.89
N ASP A 477 -14.21 -11.57 -22.04
CA ASP A 477 -15.45 -10.91 -22.44
C ASP A 477 -16.19 -11.66 -23.58
N LYS A 478 -16.07 -12.99 -23.63
CA LYS A 478 -16.82 -13.86 -24.58
C LYS A 478 -18.18 -14.22 -23.98
N SER A 479 -19.05 -14.86 -24.76
CA SER A 479 -20.28 -15.45 -24.22
C SER A 479 -19.91 -16.56 -23.22
N TYR A 480 -20.45 -16.48 -22.01
CA TYR A 480 -20.16 -17.40 -20.90
C TYR A 480 -21.45 -17.74 -20.14
N ASP A 481 -21.43 -18.86 -19.44
CA ASP A 481 -22.48 -19.26 -18.51
C ASP A 481 -21.97 -19.07 -17.07
N ALA A 482 -22.54 -18.09 -16.37
CA ALA A 482 -22.15 -17.76 -14.99
C ALA A 482 -22.43 -18.91 -14.02
N VAL A 483 -23.50 -19.68 -14.26
CA VAL A 483 -23.89 -20.82 -13.42
C VAL A 483 -22.92 -21.98 -13.63
N ALA A 484 -22.51 -22.22 -14.88
CA ALA A 484 -21.50 -23.23 -15.20
C ALA A 484 -20.13 -22.88 -14.58
N ILE A 485 -19.70 -21.60 -14.63
CA ILE A 485 -18.47 -21.14 -13.97
C ILE A 485 -18.53 -21.39 -12.46
N ASP A 486 -19.62 -20.95 -11.81
CA ASP A 486 -19.79 -21.08 -10.37
C ASP A 486 -19.78 -22.56 -9.95
N LYS A 487 -20.51 -23.41 -10.67
CA LYS A 487 -20.53 -24.86 -10.44
C LYS A 487 -19.14 -25.46 -10.59
N ALA A 488 -18.46 -25.22 -11.71
CA ALA A 488 -17.13 -25.79 -11.99
C ALA A 488 -16.08 -25.31 -10.97
N TYR A 489 -16.19 -24.08 -10.47
CA TYR A 489 -15.32 -23.57 -9.41
C TYR A 489 -15.46 -24.38 -8.12
N TYR A 490 -16.69 -24.62 -7.65
CA TYR A 490 -16.92 -25.41 -6.44
C TYR A 490 -16.57 -26.88 -6.65
N ASP A 491 -16.87 -27.45 -7.82
CA ASP A 491 -16.47 -28.82 -8.17
C ASP A 491 -14.94 -28.99 -8.12
N MET A 492 -14.18 -28.02 -8.63
CA MET A 492 -12.71 -27.98 -8.52
C MET A 492 -12.23 -27.94 -7.07
N LEU A 493 -12.80 -27.07 -6.23
CA LEU A 493 -12.44 -27.00 -4.81
C LEU A 493 -12.73 -28.32 -4.08
N HIS A 494 -13.91 -28.92 -4.32
CA HIS A 494 -14.31 -30.20 -3.75
C HIS A 494 -13.44 -31.35 -4.24
N ALA A 495 -13.03 -31.35 -5.51
CA ALA A 495 -12.10 -32.34 -6.05
C ALA A 495 -10.73 -32.25 -5.35
N VAL A 496 -10.19 -31.04 -5.16
CA VAL A 496 -8.95 -30.84 -4.39
C VAL A 496 -9.12 -31.39 -2.97
N ILE A 497 -10.18 -31.05 -2.25
CA ILE A 497 -10.41 -31.57 -0.89
C ILE A 497 -10.47 -33.10 -0.90
N ASN A 498 -11.29 -33.70 -1.77
CA ASN A 498 -11.52 -35.14 -1.80
C ASN A 498 -10.29 -35.95 -2.21
N ASN A 499 -9.50 -35.44 -3.15
CA ASN A 499 -8.30 -36.13 -3.62
C ASN A 499 -7.12 -35.98 -2.66
N GLU A 500 -6.95 -34.79 -2.08
CA GLU A 500 -5.85 -34.53 -1.13
C GLU A 500 -6.10 -35.17 0.24
N SER A 501 -7.36 -35.23 0.70
CA SER A 501 -7.72 -35.83 2.01
C SER A 501 -7.39 -37.31 2.11
N LYS A 502 -7.18 -38.01 0.98
CA LYS A 502 -6.72 -39.41 0.92
C LYS A 502 -5.24 -39.56 1.26
N LEU A 503 -4.47 -38.48 1.16
CA LEU A 503 -3.00 -38.49 1.25
C LEU A 503 -2.49 -37.69 2.45
N ARG A 504 -3.17 -36.59 2.78
CA ARG A 504 -2.76 -35.65 3.81
C ARG A 504 -3.95 -34.94 4.43
N PRO A 505 -3.80 -34.38 5.65
CA PRO A 505 -4.81 -33.51 6.24
C PRO A 505 -5.04 -32.25 5.39
N VAL A 506 -6.30 -31.93 5.14
CA VAL A 506 -6.73 -30.73 4.41
C VAL A 506 -7.46 -29.78 5.36
N TYR A 507 -7.14 -28.50 5.31
CA TYR A 507 -7.64 -27.48 6.22
C TYR A 507 -8.25 -26.29 5.47
N THR A 508 -8.98 -25.45 6.20
CA THR A 508 -9.46 -24.15 5.74
C THR A 508 -9.66 -23.16 6.88
N ASN A 509 -9.68 -21.87 6.55
CA ASN A 509 -10.22 -20.80 7.41
C ASN A 509 -11.53 -20.20 6.85
N ALA A 510 -12.00 -20.68 5.68
CA ALA A 510 -13.11 -20.11 4.93
C ALA A 510 -14.46 -20.68 5.35
N LEU A 511 -14.93 -20.26 6.53
CA LEU A 511 -16.13 -20.81 7.12
C LEU A 511 -17.44 -20.15 6.67
N ASP A 512 -17.35 -18.99 6.04
CA ASP A 512 -18.53 -18.20 5.67
C ASP A 512 -19.06 -18.59 4.27
N ASP A 513 -18.40 -19.51 3.55
CA ASP A 513 -18.79 -20.02 2.22
C ASP A 513 -19.49 -21.39 2.30
N SER A 514 -20.82 -21.38 2.38
CA SER A 514 -21.62 -22.61 2.57
C SER A 514 -21.55 -23.60 1.40
N LYS A 515 -21.36 -23.11 0.17
CA LYS A 515 -21.18 -23.97 -1.01
C LYS A 515 -19.83 -24.67 -0.97
N PHE A 516 -18.78 -23.96 -0.58
CA PHE A 516 -17.45 -24.53 -0.38
C PHE A 516 -17.46 -25.62 0.70
N LEU A 517 -18.18 -25.40 1.81
CA LEU A 517 -18.29 -26.37 2.89
C LEU A 517 -19.31 -27.50 2.65
N ALA A 518 -20.09 -27.44 1.56
CA ALA A 518 -21.17 -28.39 1.32
C ALA A 518 -20.66 -29.83 1.28
N GLY A 519 -21.28 -30.71 2.07
CA GLY A 519 -20.90 -32.12 2.19
C GLY A 519 -19.74 -32.39 3.16
N PHE A 520 -19.18 -31.36 3.80
CA PHE A 520 -18.11 -31.50 4.77
C PHE A 520 -18.49 -30.96 6.15
N ASN A 521 -17.95 -31.57 7.19
CA ASN A 521 -18.05 -31.09 8.57
C ASN A 521 -16.64 -30.73 9.08
N PRO A 522 -16.19 -29.48 8.91
CA PRO A 522 -14.85 -29.08 9.30
C PRO A 522 -14.66 -29.18 10.82
N ILE A 523 -13.62 -29.89 11.24
CA ILE A 523 -13.23 -30.05 12.64
C ILE A 523 -12.27 -28.92 13.01
N PRO A 524 -12.52 -28.13 14.08
CA PRO A 524 -11.60 -27.09 14.51
C PRO A 524 -10.25 -27.71 14.93
N CYS A 525 -9.16 -27.20 14.35
CA CYS A 525 -7.78 -27.59 14.59
C CYS A 525 -6.91 -26.32 14.71
N GLY A 526 -6.61 -25.90 15.93
CA GLY A 526 -5.91 -24.64 16.15
C GLY A 526 -6.73 -23.43 15.73
N ILE A 527 -6.21 -22.63 14.79
CA ILE A 527 -6.93 -21.48 14.19
C ILE A 527 -7.43 -21.78 12.77
N LEU A 528 -7.34 -23.03 12.35
CA LEU A 528 -7.90 -23.55 11.10
C LEU A 528 -8.94 -24.64 11.39
N PHE A 529 -9.57 -25.14 10.33
CA PHE A 529 -10.56 -26.20 10.39
C PHE A 529 -10.18 -27.31 9.42
N ARG A 530 -10.01 -28.53 9.91
CA ARG A 530 -9.66 -29.71 9.13
C ARG A 530 -10.90 -30.33 8.50
N PHE A 531 -10.86 -30.58 7.21
CA PHE A 531 -11.85 -31.43 6.54
C PHE A 531 -11.68 -32.88 7.02
N SER A 532 -12.77 -33.46 7.53
CA SER A 532 -12.78 -34.83 8.04
C SER A 532 -14.20 -35.40 7.98
N THR A 533 -14.30 -36.70 7.71
CA THR A 533 -15.53 -37.48 7.84
C THR A 533 -15.52 -38.35 9.12
N ALA A 534 -14.48 -38.23 9.95
CA ALA A 534 -14.35 -39.00 11.17
C ALA A 534 -15.39 -38.56 12.21
N ASN A 535 -16.14 -39.54 12.75
CA ASN A 535 -17.11 -39.33 13.81
C ASN A 535 -16.50 -39.46 15.22
N THR A 536 -15.19 -39.69 15.30
CA THR A 536 -14.43 -39.82 16.56
C THR A 536 -13.72 -38.51 16.90
N PHE A 537 -13.43 -38.31 18.18
CA PHE A 537 -12.63 -37.17 18.62
C PHE A 537 -11.27 -37.15 17.92
N MET A 538 -10.92 -35.98 17.37
CA MET A 538 -9.63 -35.74 16.74
C MET A 538 -8.79 -34.80 17.59
N GLU A 539 -7.65 -35.32 18.05
CA GLU A 539 -6.64 -34.50 18.69
C GLU A 539 -6.09 -33.46 17.72
N SER A 540 -5.77 -32.29 18.26
CA SER A 540 -5.17 -31.18 17.52
C SER A 540 -3.99 -30.67 18.32
N PRO A 541 -2.90 -30.21 17.68
CA PRO A 541 -1.87 -29.46 18.37
C PRO A 541 -2.50 -28.30 19.17
N ARG A 542 -2.13 -28.18 20.45
CA ARG A 542 -2.52 -27.03 21.27
C ARG A 542 -1.73 -25.82 20.77
N ILE A 543 -2.42 -24.81 20.26
CA ILE A 543 -1.81 -23.54 19.90
C ILE A 543 -1.66 -22.69 21.15
N ALA A 544 -0.43 -22.26 21.41
CA ALA A 544 -0.15 -21.27 22.44
C ALA A 544 -0.68 -19.91 21.98
N PHE A 545 -1.62 -19.33 22.74
CA PHE A 545 -2.12 -17.98 22.49
C PHE A 545 -1.62 -17.05 23.61
N ASP A 546 -0.64 -16.22 23.30
CA ASP A 546 -0.14 -15.21 24.23
C ASP A 546 -0.96 -13.92 24.10
N SER A 547 -1.93 -13.75 25.01
CA SER A 547 -2.76 -12.54 25.03
C SER A 547 -1.96 -11.25 25.25
N ALA A 548 -0.83 -11.30 25.98
CA ALA A 548 0.01 -10.12 26.21
C ALA A 548 0.72 -9.69 24.91
N TYR A 549 1.21 -10.66 24.13
CA TYR A 549 1.75 -10.41 22.80
C TYR A 549 0.72 -9.75 21.88
N TRP A 550 -0.49 -10.31 21.78
CA TRP A 550 -1.53 -9.78 20.89
C TRP A 550 -2.09 -8.43 21.33
N ILE A 551 -2.11 -8.13 22.63
CA ILE A 551 -2.40 -6.79 23.15
C ILE A 551 -1.34 -5.80 22.64
N LYS A 552 -0.06 -6.13 22.77
CA LYS A 552 1.03 -5.27 22.27
C LYS A 552 0.97 -5.08 20.75
N GLN A 553 0.61 -6.12 20.00
CA GLN A 553 0.46 -6.00 18.55
C GLN A 553 -0.74 -5.13 18.15
N SER A 554 -1.77 -5.02 19.01
CA SER A 554 -2.95 -4.19 18.74
C SER A 554 -2.68 -2.69 18.75
N ASP A 555 -1.53 -2.28 19.29
CA ASP A 555 -1.08 -0.88 19.29
C ASP A 555 -0.63 -0.42 17.89
N TYR A 556 -0.26 -1.34 16.99
CA TYR A 556 0.27 -1.01 15.65
C TYR A 556 -0.80 -0.97 14.55
N GLU A 557 -1.81 -1.82 14.61
CA GLU A 557 -2.80 -1.95 13.52
C GLU A 557 -4.17 -2.46 14.01
N PRO A 558 -4.86 -1.65 14.82
CA PRO A 558 -5.96 -2.12 15.64
C PRO A 558 -7.14 -2.72 14.85
N ARG A 559 -7.50 -2.15 13.69
CA ARG A 559 -8.68 -2.59 12.93
C ARG A 559 -8.48 -3.92 12.20
N ARG A 560 -7.39 -4.07 11.44
CA ARG A 560 -7.06 -5.33 10.76
C ARG A 560 -6.76 -6.44 11.76
N LEU A 561 -6.07 -6.10 12.85
CA LEU A 561 -5.83 -7.07 13.92
C LEU A 561 -7.12 -7.50 14.63
N ALA A 562 -8.09 -6.60 14.82
CA ALA A 562 -9.38 -6.98 15.38
C ALA A 562 -10.14 -7.96 14.48
N TYR A 563 -10.09 -7.76 13.16
CA TYR A 563 -10.64 -8.73 12.20
C TYR A 563 -9.94 -10.08 12.33
N LEU A 564 -8.60 -10.10 12.37
CA LEU A 564 -7.82 -11.31 12.60
C LEU A 564 -8.23 -12.02 13.89
N LEU A 565 -8.20 -11.34 15.03
CA LEU A 565 -8.48 -11.95 16.32
C LEU A 565 -9.94 -12.40 16.44
N SER A 566 -10.84 -11.84 15.63
CA SER A 566 -12.20 -12.38 15.48
C SER A 566 -12.21 -13.77 14.84
N THR A 567 -11.31 -14.06 13.91
CA THR A 567 -11.16 -15.40 13.32
C THR A 567 -10.58 -16.40 14.33
N TYR A 568 -9.61 -15.95 15.15
CA TYR A 568 -9.06 -16.75 16.26
C TYR A 568 -10.14 -17.10 17.27
N TYR A 569 -10.94 -16.11 17.68
CA TYR A 569 -12.05 -16.33 18.59
C TYR A 569 -13.04 -17.38 18.05
N ARG A 570 -13.44 -17.28 16.78
CA ARG A 570 -14.33 -18.27 16.16
C ARG A 570 -13.72 -19.67 16.18
N ALA A 571 -12.43 -19.80 15.85
CA ALA A 571 -11.74 -21.08 15.86
C ALA A 571 -11.65 -21.69 17.27
N PHE A 572 -11.22 -20.90 18.26
CA PHE A 572 -11.12 -21.36 19.64
C PHE A 572 -12.48 -21.69 20.25
N GLN A 573 -13.52 -20.89 19.97
CA GLN A 573 -14.87 -21.18 20.44
C GLN A 573 -15.41 -22.49 19.83
N SER A 574 -15.17 -22.70 18.54
CA SER A 574 -15.54 -23.96 17.88
C SER A 574 -14.79 -25.15 18.47
N ARG A 575 -13.48 -25.01 18.74
CA ARG A 575 -12.69 -26.08 19.38
C ARG A 575 -13.17 -26.38 20.78
N SER A 576 -13.50 -25.35 21.58
CA SER A 576 -14.07 -25.52 22.91
C SER A 576 -15.33 -26.39 22.87
N LYS A 577 -16.30 -26.04 22.02
CA LYS A 577 -17.56 -26.79 21.87
C LYS A 577 -17.33 -28.22 21.37
N TYR A 578 -16.41 -28.40 20.44
CA TYR A 578 -16.02 -29.72 19.93
C TYR A 578 -15.44 -30.59 21.06
N CYS A 579 -14.55 -30.04 21.89
CA CYS A 579 -13.99 -30.75 23.04
C CYS A 579 -15.05 -31.07 24.11
N GLU A 580 -15.98 -30.15 24.41
CA GLU A 580 -17.10 -30.38 25.33
C GLU A 580 -17.97 -31.56 24.87
N TYR A 581 -18.33 -31.58 23.58
CA TYR A 581 -19.13 -32.65 22.98
C TYR A 581 -18.49 -34.04 23.15
N TYR A 582 -17.17 -34.14 23.05
CA TYR A 582 -16.43 -35.39 23.23
C TYR A 582 -15.91 -35.61 24.68
N GLY A 583 -16.37 -34.83 25.66
CA GLY A 583 -16.03 -35.02 27.08
C GLY A 583 -14.60 -34.61 27.47
N LYS A 584 -13.91 -33.81 26.64
CA LYS A 584 -12.54 -33.32 26.87
C LYS A 584 -12.55 -31.98 27.62
N GLN A 585 -12.95 -32.02 28.90
CA GLN A 585 -13.22 -30.82 29.70
C GLN A 585 -12.00 -29.89 29.86
N ASP A 586 -10.81 -30.43 30.10
CA ASP A 586 -9.59 -29.62 30.28
C ASP A 586 -9.20 -28.87 28.99
N GLU A 587 -9.38 -29.51 27.85
CA GLU A 587 -9.09 -28.93 26.54
C GLU A 587 -10.16 -27.89 26.17
N ALA A 588 -11.43 -28.19 26.45
CA ALA A 588 -12.53 -27.25 26.30
C ALA A 588 -12.30 -25.97 27.14
N ALA A 589 -11.97 -26.12 28.42
CA ALA A 589 -11.71 -25.00 29.31
C ALA A 589 -10.57 -24.11 28.80
N TYR A 590 -9.48 -24.72 28.32
CA TYR A 590 -8.37 -23.99 27.71
C TYR A 590 -8.82 -23.13 26.51
N TYR A 591 -9.50 -23.74 25.54
CA TYR A 591 -9.93 -23.05 24.32
C TYR A 591 -10.99 -21.99 24.60
N LYS A 592 -11.86 -22.21 25.58
CA LYS A 592 -12.78 -21.19 26.08
C LYS A 592 -12.02 -19.97 26.60
N THR A 593 -11.02 -20.17 27.47
CA THR A 593 -10.22 -19.07 28.04
C THR A 593 -9.46 -18.29 26.97
N VAL A 594 -8.73 -18.96 26.06
CA VAL A 594 -8.00 -18.23 25.01
C VAL A 594 -8.93 -17.60 23.98
N GLY A 595 -10.10 -18.19 23.74
CA GLY A 595 -11.17 -17.60 22.93
C GLY A 595 -11.68 -16.29 23.53
N GLU A 596 -11.99 -16.28 24.83
CA GLU A 596 -12.42 -15.08 25.55
C GLU A 596 -11.32 -14.00 25.54
N GLN A 597 -10.05 -14.39 25.67
CA GLN A 597 -8.92 -13.47 25.53
C GLN A 597 -8.85 -12.84 24.13
N ALA A 598 -8.88 -13.65 23.07
CA ALA A 598 -8.87 -13.16 21.68
C ALA A 598 -10.06 -12.22 21.40
N PHE A 599 -11.26 -12.59 21.84
CA PHE A 599 -12.45 -11.75 21.74
C PHE A 599 -12.31 -10.45 22.52
N SER A 600 -11.73 -10.50 23.73
CA SER A 600 -11.53 -9.32 24.57
C SER A 600 -10.60 -8.28 23.94
N ILE A 601 -9.63 -8.73 23.15
CA ILE A 601 -8.72 -7.85 22.40
C ILE A 601 -9.43 -7.35 21.14
N ALA A 602 -10.08 -8.23 20.38
CA ALA A 602 -10.80 -7.87 19.16
C ALA A 602 -11.87 -6.80 19.41
N LYS A 603 -12.65 -6.91 20.51
CA LYS A 603 -13.72 -5.97 20.82
C LYS A 603 -13.26 -4.58 21.28
N ARG A 604 -11.95 -4.39 21.56
CA ARG A 604 -11.41 -3.05 21.89
C ARG A 604 -11.52 -2.10 20.70
N TRP A 605 -11.65 -2.65 19.49
CA TRP A 605 -11.69 -1.89 18.26
C TRP A 605 -12.92 -2.32 17.46
N PRO A 606 -13.79 -1.38 17.04
CA PRO A 606 -14.93 -1.74 16.20
C PRO A 606 -14.44 -2.39 14.90
N LYS A 607 -15.23 -3.33 14.37
CA LYS A 607 -14.95 -3.95 13.06
C LYS A 607 -14.77 -2.85 11.99
N PRO A 608 -13.79 -2.99 11.08
CA PRO A 608 -13.56 -2.02 10.02
C PRO A 608 -14.81 -1.79 9.16
#